data_AF-A0AAU9XLT4-F1
#
_entry.id   AF-A0AAU9XLT4-F1
#
_cell.length_a   1.000
_cell.length_b   1.000
_cell.length_c   1.000
_cell.angle_alpha   90.00
_cell.angle_beta   90.00
_cell.angle_gamma   90.00
#
_symmetry.space_group_name_H-M   'P 1'
#
loop_
_entity.id
_entity.type
_entity.pdbx_description
1 polymer ?
#
loop_
_entity_poly.entity_id
_entity_poly.type
_entity_poly.pdbx_seq_one_letter_code
_entity_poly.pdbx_strand_id
1 'polypeptide(L)'
;MDTSHLDEESHDVIQLKTCPRCKKGIRKSLRYGNVIKQQLLDIEKVKAKVNGDQVEIEAAKKDLETSLRALKPTLESEDEERDWDILMKRVTKLSNMFMAAVTKNQVMLMKRFAEINQKMKHRLSIKTQSQVNDESRVEGFSLQEDLKYLQKRAKSGEVTERELHDINLECTRVNLRLELCLLKHDIASVNLTPEESHGQMMRDVRDELSSGKLIQTERLDELLDMLSGVRKAYPCLLPLTPEEKQQIVTAMGLKQGHWYKCPQGHIYAITECGGAMEKSTCPDCGAVIGGENHRLVEDNQVATEMDGARYPAWSEQANMENYVIMDEA
;
A
#
# COMPACT_ATOMS: atom_id res chain seq x y z
N MET A 1 -42.23 34.52 -39.20
CA MET A 1 -42.20 34.35 -37.74
C MET A 1 -41.86 32.90 -37.49
N ASP A 2 -40.63 32.62 -37.07
CA ASP A 2 -40.40 31.66 -35.99
C ASP A 2 -38.96 31.82 -35.51
N THR A 3 -38.83 32.74 -34.57
CA THR A 3 -37.69 32.96 -33.70
C THR A 3 -37.93 32.16 -32.44
N SER A 4 -37.34 30.97 -32.30
CA SER A 4 -37.16 30.32 -30.98
C SER A 4 -36.36 29.01 -31.11
N HIS A 5 -35.04 29.14 -30.98
CA HIS A 5 -34.20 28.20 -30.21
C HIS A 5 -32.78 28.78 -30.25
N LEU A 6 -32.63 29.95 -29.65
CA LEU A 6 -31.33 30.48 -29.27
C LEU A 6 -30.97 29.82 -27.95
N ASP A 7 -30.08 28.83 -28.02
CA ASP A 7 -29.07 28.42 -27.03
C ASP A 7 -29.13 29.14 -25.66
N GLU A 8 -30.16 28.84 -24.85
CA GLU A 8 -30.21 29.16 -23.42
C GLU A 8 -29.64 27.98 -22.63
N GLU A 9 -28.32 27.74 -22.71
CA GLU A 9 -27.60 26.86 -21.76
C GLU A 9 -26.08 26.90 -22.03
N SER A 10 -25.38 27.98 -21.64
CA SER A 10 -23.91 27.92 -21.40
C SER A 10 -23.34 29.13 -20.65
N HIS A 11 -24.13 29.78 -19.78
CA HIS A 11 -23.66 30.99 -19.10
C HIS A 11 -22.61 30.75 -17.99
N ASP A 12 -22.39 29.50 -17.54
CA ASP A 12 -21.51 29.22 -16.40
C ASP A 12 -20.16 28.59 -16.73
N VAL A 13 -19.88 28.22 -17.99
CA VAL A 13 -18.61 27.56 -18.35
C VAL A 13 -17.71 28.54 -19.11
N ILE A 14 -16.59 28.92 -18.50
CA ILE A 14 -15.52 29.72 -19.12
C ILE A 14 -14.86 28.85 -20.21
N GLN A 15 -15.38 28.91 -21.42
CA GLN A 15 -14.86 28.20 -22.58
C GLN A 15 -14.74 29.13 -23.79
N LEU A 16 -13.75 28.85 -24.64
CA LEU A 16 -13.55 29.57 -25.88
C LEU A 16 -14.75 29.37 -26.81
N LYS A 17 -15.40 30.45 -27.28
CA LYS A 17 -16.49 30.32 -28.27
C LYS A 17 -16.01 29.54 -29.50
N THR A 18 -16.80 28.56 -29.92
CA THR A 18 -16.50 27.68 -31.05
C THR A 18 -17.40 28.02 -32.24
N CYS A 19 -16.94 27.70 -33.45
CA CYS A 19 -17.77 27.81 -34.65
C CYS A 19 -18.91 26.79 -34.58
N PRO A 20 -20.19 27.18 -34.76
CA PRO A 20 -21.30 26.23 -34.68
C PRO A 20 -21.25 25.17 -35.79
N ARG A 21 -20.59 25.45 -36.92
CA ARG A 21 -20.48 24.52 -38.07
C ARG A 21 -19.33 23.54 -37.97
N CYS A 22 -18.16 23.96 -37.47
CA CYS A 22 -16.95 23.13 -37.47
C CYS A 22 -16.31 22.93 -36.08
N LYS A 23 -16.92 23.48 -35.02
CA LYS A 23 -16.48 23.44 -33.63
C LYS A 23 -15.06 23.98 -33.37
N LYS A 24 -14.39 24.54 -34.38
CA LYS A 24 -13.08 25.20 -34.22
C LYS A 24 -13.21 26.45 -33.35
N GLY A 25 -12.31 26.60 -32.39
CA GLY A 25 -12.25 27.75 -31.50
C GLY A 25 -12.03 29.08 -32.23
N ILE A 26 -12.89 30.06 -31.98
CA ILE A 26 -12.82 31.39 -32.61
C ILE A 26 -11.91 32.28 -31.77
N ARG A 27 -10.73 32.60 -32.31
CA ARG A 27 -9.74 33.46 -31.63
C ARG A 27 -9.75 34.92 -32.11
N LYS A 28 -10.32 35.18 -33.28
CA LYS A 28 -10.36 36.52 -33.89
C LYS A 28 -11.72 36.73 -34.55
N SER A 29 -12.37 37.86 -34.27
CA SER A 29 -13.59 38.31 -34.93
C SER A 29 -13.62 39.84 -34.93
N LEU A 30 -13.98 40.44 -36.06
CA LEU A 30 -14.14 41.88 -36.16
C LEU A 30 -15.41 42.36 -35.45
N ARG A 31 -16.50 41.59 -35.53
CA ARG A 31 -17.82 41.96 -34.96
C ARG A 31 -17.91 41.67 -33.46
N TYR A 32 -17.33 40.56 -33.01
CA TYR A 32 -17.43 40.09 -31.61
C TYR A 32 -16.09 40.13 -30.87
N GLY A 33 -15.17 40.99 -31.30
CA GLY A 33 -13.81 41.06 -30.75
C GLY A 33 -13.76 41.29 -29.24
N ASN A 34 -14.63 42.14 -28.69
CA ASN A 34 -14.68 42.44 -27.26
C ASN A 34 -15.09 41.22 -26.42
N VAL A 35 -16.08 40.45 -26.89
CA VAL A 35 -16.53 39.22 -26.23
C VAL A 35 -15.42 38.17 -26.21
N ILE A 36 -14.72 37.99 -27.34
CA ILE A 36 -13.58 37.05 -27.43
C ILE A 36 -12.45 37.48 -26.49
N LYS A 37 -12.10 38.78 -26.46
CA LYS A 37 -11.07 39.30 -25.55
C LYS A 37 -11.44 39.07 -24.09
N GLN A 38 -12.69 39.34 -23.70
CA GLN A 38 -13.16 39.11 -22.34
C GLN A 38 -13.05 37.63 -21.95
N GLN A 39 -13.50 36.72 -22.81
CA GLN A 39 -13.36 35.28 -22.56
C GLN A 39 -11.90 34.83 -22.43
N LEU A 40 -10.99 35.34 -23.27
CA LEU A 40 -9.57 35.03 -23.15
C LEU A 40 -8.99 35.54 -21.82
N LEU A 41 -9.38 36.74 -21.38
CA LEU A 41 -8.97 37.27 -20.08
C LEU A 41 -9.48 36.40 -18.93
N ASP A 42 -10.73 35.93 -19.00
CA ASP A 42 -11.30 35.08 -17.97
C ASP A 42 -10.63 33.69 -17.94
N ILE A 43 -10.26 33.13 -19.10
CA ILE A 43 -9.43 31.91 -19.18
C ILE A 43 -8.06 32.13 -18.52
N GLU A 44 -7.38 33.24 -18.82
CA GLU A 44 -6.06 33.52 -18.23
C GLU A 44 -6.14 33.76 -16.71
N LYS A 45 -7.22 34.39 -16.20
CA LYS A 45 -7.47 34.50 -14.75
C LYS A 45 -7.61 33.13 -14.10
N VAL A 46 -8.32 32.19 -14.73
CA VAL A 46 -8.45 30.81 -14.21
C VAL A 46 -7.10 30.10 -14.24
N LYS A 47 -6.33 30.20 -15.33
CA LYS A 47 -5.00 29.60 -15.41
C LYS A 47 -4.05 30.15 -14.35
N ALA A 48 -4.08 31.45 -14.07
CA ALA A 48 -3.28 32.05 -13.02
C ALA A 48 -3.61 31.45 -11.65
N LYS A 49 -4.90 31.23 -11.36
CA LYS A 49 -5.34 30.55 -10.12
C LYS A 49 -4.93 29.07 -10.08
N VAL A 50 -5.10 28.34 -11.17
CA VAL A 50 -4.81 26.89 -11.23
C VAL A 50 -3.30 26.62 -11.19
N ASN A 51 -2.49 27.48 -11.79
CA ASN A 51 -1.04 27.33 -11.79
C ASN A 51 -0.39 27.70 -10.45
N GLY A 52 -1.11 28.43 -9.59
CA GLY A 52 -0.62 28.87 -8.28
C GLY A 52 0.51 29.89 -8.36
N ASP A 53 0.97 30.33 -7.21
CA ASP A 53 2.13 31.22 -7.09
C ASP A 53 3.44 30.45 -6.83
N GLN A 54 4.57 31.15 -6.86
CA GLN A 54 5.89 30.54 -6.68
C GLN A 54 6.08 29.95 -5.27
N VAL A 55 5.41 30.50 -4.26
CA VAL A 55 5.51 30.04 -2.86
C VAL A 55 4.77 28.72 -2.71
N GLU A 56 3.58 28.61 -3.28
CA GLU A 56 2.78 27.38 -3.33
C GLU A 56 3.53 26.27 -4.08
N ILE A 57 4.13 26.59 -5.22
CA ILE A 57 4.90 25.62 -6.01
C ILE A 57 6.11 25.09 -5.22
N GLU A 58 6.87 25.97 -4.56
CA GLU A 58 8.04 25.56 -3.77
C GLU A 58 7.65 24.75 -2.53
N ALA A 59 6.53 25.11 -1.88
CA ALA A 59 5.97 24.33 -0.79
C ALA A 59 5.54 22.93 -1.23
N ALA A 60 4.83 22.82 -2.36
CA ALA A 60 4.41 21.54 -2.93
C ALA A 60 5.62 20.68 -3.35
N LYS A 61 6.67 21.30 -3.90
CA LYS A 61 7.92 20.61 -4.23
C LYS A 61 8.57 20.00 -2.99
N LYS A 62 8.70 20.77 -1.90
CA LYS A 62 9.26 20.30 -0.64
C LYS A 62 8.45 19.14 -0.04
N ASP A 63 7.12 19.23 -0.08
CA ASP A 63 6.21 18.18 0.38
C ASP A 63 6.39 16.87 -0.42
N LEU A 64 6.44 16.98 -1.74
CA LEU A 64 6.65 15.83 -2.64
C LEU A 64 8.04 15.21 -2.48
N GLU A 65 9.10 16.01 -2.33
CA GLU A 65 10.45 15.50 -2.05
C GLU A 65 10.50 14.72 -0.74
N THR A 66 9.84 15.25 0.31
CA THR A 66 9.78 14.59 1.62
C THR A 66 9.05 13.25 1.53
N SER A 67 7.89 13.23 0.86
CA SER A 67 7.09 12.02 0.65
C SER A 67 7.86 10.96 -0.15
N LEU A 68 8.57 11.37 -1.21
CA LEU A 68 9.39 10.46 -2.01
C LEU A 68 10.58 9.92 -1.20
N ARG A 69 11.30 10.74 -0.44
CA ARG A 69 12.41 10.27 0.41
C ARG A 69 11.95 9.24 1.44
N ALA A 70 10.79 9.47 2.06
CA ALA A 70 10.21 8.53 3.02
C ALA A 70 9.78 7.20 2.36
N LEU A 71 9.40 7.22 1.08
CA LEU A 71 8.99 6.05 0.31
C LEU A 71 10.17 5.22 -0.19
N LYS A 72 11.34 5.83 -0.43
CA LYS A 72 12.53 5.14 -0.94
C LYS A 72 12.89 3.82 -0.22
N PRO A 73 12.92 3.73 1.13
CA PRO A 73 13.29 2.51 1.83
C PRO A 73 12.27 1.37 1.70
N THR A 74 11.04 1.63 1.26
CA THR A 74 10.00 0.59 1.12
C THR A 74 9.95 0.00 -0.29
N LEU A 75 10.80 0.47 -1.21
CA LEU A 75 10.88 -0.04 -2.58
C LEU A 75 11.77 -1.28 -2.59
N GLU A 76 11.34 -2.32 -3.28
CA GLU A 76 12.01 -3.62 -3.23
C GLU A 76 12.43 -4.14 -4.61
N SER A 77 12.01 -3.46 -5.67
CA SER A 77 12.32 -3.83 -7.05
C SER A 77 13.04 -2.72 -7.81
N GLU A 78 13.93 -3.11 -8.72
CA GLU A 78 14.66 -2.17 -9.59
C GLU A 78 13.71 -1.28 -10.44
N ASP A 79 12.55 -1.81 -10.80
CA ASP A 79 11.54 -1.05 -11.55
C ASP A 79 10.93 0.06 -10.70
N GLU A 80 10.63 -0.20 -9.42
CA GLU A 80 10.13 0.81 -8.48
C GLU A 80 11.17 1.91 -8.21
N GLU A 81 12.44 1.54 -8.05
CA GLU A 81 13.53 2.52 -7.89
C GLU A 81 13.66 3.43 -9.12
N ARG A 82 13.53 2.85 -10.32
CA ARG A 82 13.55 3.60 -11.58
C ARG A 82 12.38 4.59 -11.66
N ASP A 83 11.19 4.17 -11.23
CA ASP A 83 10.01 5.05 -11.21
C ASP A 83 10.17 6.19 -10.21
N TRP A 84 10.74 5.89 -9.04
CA TRP A 84 11.08 6.87 -8.02
C TRP A 84 12.01 7.94 -8.59
N ASP A 85 13.04 7.55 -9.33
CA ASP A 85 13.98 8.48 -9.98
C ASP A 85 13.28 9.38 -11.02
N ILE A 86 12.35 8.83 -11.80
CA ILE A 86 11.58 9.59 -12.78
C ILE A 86 10.70 10.63 -12.08
N LEU A 87 9.99 10.24 -11.02
CA LEU A 87 9.14 11.16 -10.26
C LEU A 87 9.97 12.22 -9.54
N MET A 88 11.09 11.84 -8.92
CA MET A 88 12.01 12.79 -8.28
C MET A 88 12.51 13.83 -9.28
N LYS A 89 12.90 13.42 -10.49
CA LYS A 89 13.27 14.35 -11.57
C LYS A 89 12.12 15.27 -11.97
N ARG A 90 10.87 14.80 -12.01
CA ARG A 90 9.69 15.66 -12.27
C ARG A 90 9.49 16.68 -11.17
N VAL A 91 9.61 16.28 -9.89
CA VAL A 91 9.50 17.17 -8.73
C VAL A 91 10.52 18.32 -8.81
N THR A 92 11.76 18.02 -9.18
CA THR A 92 12.80 19.08 -9.34
C THR A 92 12.46 20.11 -10.43
N LYS A 93 11.64 19.74 -11.41
CA LYS A 93 11.26 20.55 -12.59
C LYS A 93 9.82 21.09 -12.53
N LEU A 94 9.17 21.05 -11.37
CA LEU A 94 7.82 21.60 -11.21
C LEU A 94 7.78 23.09 -11.54
N SER A 95 6.83 23.48 -12.39
CA SER A 95 6.67 24.86 -12.86
C SER A 95 5.30 25.46 -12.61
N ASN A 96 4.32 24.65 -12.16
CA ASN A 96 2.98 25.08 -11.82
C ASN A 96 2.30 24.05 -10.91
N MET A 97 1.26 24.49 -10.21
CA MET A 97 0.48 23.69 -9.27
C MET A 97 -0.30 22.56 -9.94
N PHE A 98 -0.70 22.69 -11.20
CA PHE A 98 -1.32 21.59 -11.94
C PHE A 98 -0.38 20.39 -12.07
N MET A 99 0.88 20.60 -12.47
CA MET A 99 1.87 19.53 -12.50
C MET A 99 2.17 18.99 -11.10
N ALA A 100 2.15 19.84 -10.07
CA ALA A 100 2.34 19.41 -8.69
C ALA A 100 1.20 18.47 -8.25
N ALA A 101 -0.05 18.77 -8.58
CA ALA A 101 -1.20 17.92 -8.28
C ALA A 101 -1.13 16.56 -9.01
N VAL A 102 -0.80 16.55 -10.30
CA VAL A 102 -0.60 15.30 -11.06
C VAL A 102 0.53 14.47 -10.46
N THR A 103 1.65 15.11 -10.12
CA THR A 103 2.80 14.44 -9.50
C THR A 103 2.45 13.89 -8.12
N LYS A 104 1.67 14.64 -7.32
CA LYS A 104 1.16 14.17 -6.03
C LYS A 104 0.33 12.91 -6.16
N ASN A 105 -0.60 12.87 -7.12
CA ASN A 105 -1.42 11.69 -7.38
C ASN A 105 -0.55 10.48 -7.78
N GLN A 106 0.48 10.69 -8.59
CA GLN A 106 1.43 9.62 -8.96
C GLN A 106 2.24 9.11 -7.75
N VAL A 107 2.71 9.99 -6.87
CA VAL A 107 3.42 9.61 -5.64
C VAL A 107 2.49 8.83 -4.70
N MET A 108 1.23 9.24 -4.56
CA MET A 108 0.24 8.52 -3.74
C MET A 108 -0.04 7.11 -4.27
N LEU A 109 -0.18 6.97 -5.59
CA LEU A 109 -0.33 5.65 -6.21
C LEU A 109 0.92 4.79 -6.03
N MET A 110 2.11 5.36 -6.22
CA MET A 110 3.37 4.62 -6.02
C MET A 110 3.50 4.11 -4.59
N LYS A 111 3.13 4.93 -3.60
CA LYS A 111 3.07 4.50 -2.19
C LYS A 111 2.12 3.33 -1.99
N ARG A 112 0.88 3.42 -2.50
CA ARG A 112 -0.10 2.33 -2.41
C ARG A 112 0.40 1.05 -3.06
N PHE A 113 1.02 1.16 -4.23
CA PHE A 113 1.59 0.03 -4.95
C PHE A 113 2.72 -0.65 -4.16
N ALA A 114 3.64 0.13 -3.57
CA ALA A 114 4.71 -0.40 -2.74
C ALA A 114 4.15 -1.12 -1.50
N GLU A 115 3.15 -0.54 -0.82
CA GLU A 115 2.49 -1.16 0.33
C GLU A 115 1.84 -2.51 -0.04
N ILE A 116 1.15 -2.57 -1.17
CA ILE A 116 0.54 -3.83 -1.66
C ILE A 116 1.62 -4.85 -2.04
N ASN A 117 2.67 -4.44 -2.75
CA ASN A 117 3.80 -5.30 -3.12
C ASN A 117 4.50 -5.90 -1.90
N GLN A 118 4.75 -5.07 -0.88
CA GLN A 118 5.35 -5.51 0.37
C GLN A 118 4.45 -6.54 1.07
N LYS A 119 3.15 -6.24 1.22
CA LYS A 119 2.18 -7.20 1.78
C LYS A 119 2.16 -8.52 1.02
N MET A 120 2.15 -8.48 -0.32
CA MET A 120 2.17 -9.68 -1.16
C MET A 120 3.45 -10.48 -0.96
N LYS A 121 4.63 -9.85 -0.99
CA LYS A 121 5.90 -10.56 -0.89
C LYS A 121 6.11 -11.19 0.48
N HIS A 122 5.90 -10.43 1.55
CA HIS A 122 6.15 -10.92 2.91
C HIS A 122 5.15 -11.99 3.35
N ARG A 123 3.92 -11.98 2.82
CA ARG A 123 2.85 -12.89 3.29
C ARG A 123 2.50 -14.01 2.31
N LEU A 124 2.72 -13.85 1.00
CA LEU A 124 2.39 -14.87 -0.01
C LEU A 124 3.63 -15.60 -0.59
N SER A 125 4.81 -14.97 -0.63
CA SER A 125 5.95 -15.51 -1.37
C SER A 125 6.66 -16.70 -0.70
N ILE A 126 6.25 -17.16 0.49
CA ILE A 126 7.03 -18.13 1.30
C ILE A 126 6.41 -19.52 1.45
N LYS A 127 5.46 -19.90 0.60
CA LYS A 127 5.06 -21.32 0.50
C LYS A 127 5.17 -21.92 -0.89
N THR A 128 5.76 -21.22 -1.86
CA THR A 128 5.92 -21.68 -3.25
C THR A 128 6.75 -22.95 -3.42
N GLN A 129 7.38 -23.49 -2.36
CA GLN A 129 8.22 -24.69 -2.44
C GLN A 129 7.75 -25.94 -1.65
N SER A 130 6.69 -25.92 -0.84
CA SER A 130 6.29 -27.20 -0.18
C SER A 130 4.82 -27.42 0.21
N GLN A 131 3.98 -26.41 0.45
CA GLN A 131 2.59 -26.67 0.92
C GLN A 131 1.60 -25.53 0.58
N VAL A 132 1.19 -25.39 -0.67
CA VAL A 132 0.07 -24.49 -1.02
C VAL A 132 -0.89 -25.23 -1.94
N ASN A 133 -2.19 -25.18 -1.63
CA ASN A 133 -3.23 -25.59 -2.55
C ASN A 133 -3.11 -24.75 -3.84
N ASP A 134 -3.19 -25.38 -5.01
CA ASP A 134 -2.97 -24.73 -6.32
C ASP A 134 -3.73 -23.41 -6.50
N GLU A 135 -4.93 -23.29 -5.90
CA GLU A 135 -5.80 -22.12 -5.98
C GLU A 135 -5.18 -20.83 -5.41
N SER A 136 -4.54 -20.91 -4.24
CA SER A 136 -3.88 -19.76 -3.58
C SER A 136 -2.64 -19.27 -4.35
N ARG A 137 -1.95 -20.16 -5.08
CA ARG A 137 -0.83 -19.78 -5.95
C ARG A 137 -1.32 -19.04 -7.19
N VAL A 138 -2.40 -19.53 -7.80
CA VAL A 138 -3.02 -18.91 -8.97
C VAL A 138 -3.59 -17.53 -8.61
N GLU A 139 -4.27 -17.41 -7.46
CA GLU A 139 -4.82 -16.14 -6.97
C GLU A 139 -3.70 -15.12 -6.69
N GLY A 140 -2.58 -15.54 -6.07
CA GLY A 140 -1.40 -14.68 -5.87
C GLY A 140 -0.77 -14.17 -7.17
N PHE A 141 -0.63 -15.03 -8.18
CA PHE A 141 -0.09 -14.64 -9.49
C PHE A 141 -1.03 -13.66 -10.22
N SER A 142 -2.34 -13.93 -10.22
CA SER A 142 -3.35 -13.02 -10.79
C SER A 142 -3.29 -11.63 -10.15
N LEU A 143 -3.19 -11.56 -8.82
CA LEU A 143 -3.10 -10.29 -8.12
C LEU A 143 -1.83 -9.51 -8.48
N GLN A 144 -0.71 -10.20 -8.66
CA GLN A 144 0.55 -9.58 -9.08
C GLN A 144 0.46 -9.04 -10.51
N GLU A 145 -0.19 -9.75 -11.43
CA GLU A 145 -0.43 -9.28 -12.79
C GLU A 145 -1.35 -8.05 -12.84
N ASP A 146 -2.46 -8.08 -12.10
CA ASP A 146 -3.39 -6.97 -11.98
C ASP A 146 -2.68 -5.71 -11.45
N LEU A 147 -1.86 -5.87 -10.40
CA LEU A 147 -1.09 -4.78 -9.82
C LEU A 147 -0.07 -4.20 -10.81
N LYS A 148 0.66 -5.05 -11.53
CA LYS A 148 1.61 -4.62 -12.58
C LYS A 148 0.90 -3.88 -13.71
N TYR A 149 -0.28 -4.34 -14.11
CA TYR A 149 -1.09 -3.65 -15.11
C TYR A 149 -1.49 -2.25 -14.64
N LEU A 150 -2.01 -2.13 -13.41
CA LEU A 150 -2.40 -0.84 -12.82
C LEU A 150 -1.20 0.10 -12.68
N GLN A 151 -0.05 -0.40 -12.23
CA GLN A 151 1.19 0.37 -12.18
C GLN A 151 1.57 0.89 -13.56
N LYS A 152 1.51 0.06 -14.60
CA LYS A 152 1.82 0.47 -15.97
C LYS A 152 0.84 1.52 -16.50
N ARG A 153 -0.47 1.37 -16.23
CA ARG A 153 -1.48 2.35 -16.65
C ARG A 153 -1.34 3.68 -15.91
N ALA A 154 -1.11 3.66 -14.59
CA ALA A 154 -0.86 4.86 -13.79
C ALA A 154 0.36 5.67 -14.29
N LYS A 155 1.33 4.99 -14.90
CA LYS A 155 2.55 5.60 -15.46
C LYS A 155 2.41 6.10 -16.89
N SER A 156 1.43 5.59 -17.63
CA SER A 156 1.20 5.99 -19.02
C SER A 156 0.80 7.47 -19.11
N GLY A 157 1.04 8.11 -20.26
CA GLY A 157 0.80 9.54 -20.45
C GLY A 157 -0.65 9.96 -20.17
N GLU A 158 -0.84 11.26 -19.88
CA GLU A 158 -2.11 11.95 -19.54
C GLU A 158 -3.21 11.02 -19.02
N VAL A 159 -3.08 10.59 -17.76
CA VAL A 159 -4.17 9.90 -17.04
C VAL A 159 -5.22 10.96 -16.69
N THR A 160 -6.43 10.78 -17.19
CA THR A 160 -7.53 11.69 -16.87
C THR A 160 -7.98 11.52 -15.41
N GLU A 161 -8.67 12.52 -14.86
CA GLU A 161 -9.22 12.43 -13.49
C GLU A 161 -10.14 11.22 -13.30
N ARG A 162 -10.95 10.90 -14.33
CA ARG A 162 -11.81 9.71 -14.32
C ARG A 162 -10.99 8.42 -14.29
N GLU A 163 -9.99 8.30 -15.15
CA GLU A 163 -9.13 7.11 -15.16
C GLU A 163 -8.32 6.98 -13.89
N LEU A 164 -7.90 8.10 -13.29
CA LEU A 164 -7.23 8.10 -12.00
C LEU A 164 -8.15 7.58 -10.90
N HIS A 165 -9.42 7.98 -10.90
CA HIS A 165 -10.42 7.46 -9.99
C HIS A 165 -10.61 5.94 -10.17
N ASP A 166 -10.75 5.49 -11.42
CA ASP A 166 -10.90 4.06 -11.75
C ASP A 166 -9.67 3.25 -11.31
N ILE A 167 -8.46 3.75 -11.54
CA ILE A 167 -7.21 3.12 -11.08
C ILE A 167 -7.21 3.01 -9.55
N ASN A 168 -7.65 4.04 -8.82
CA ASN A 168 -7.71 3.99 -7.37
C ASN A 168 -8.71 2.96 -6.86
N LEU A 169 -9.91 2.87 -7.46
CA LEU A 169 -10.90 1.86 -7.13
C LEU A 169 -10.36 0.45 -7.37
N GLU A 170 -9.71 0.23 -8.50
CA GLU A 170 -9.11 -1.06 -8.84
C GLU A 170 -7.92 -1.40 -7.91
N CYS A 171 -7.12 -0.43 -7.49
CA CYS A 171 -6.09 -0.65 -6.47
C CYS A 171 -6.72 -1.12 -5.14
N THR A 172 -7.81 -0.49 -4.72
CA THR A 172 -8.56 -0.91 -3.52
C THR A 172 -9.12 -2.31 -3.69
N ARG A 173 -9.68 -2.65 -4.86
CA ARG A 173 -10.18 -3.99 -5.18
C ARG A 173 -9.08 -5.05 -5.10
N VAL A 174 -7.89 -4.77 -5.65
CA VAL A 174 -6.73 -5.67 -5.57
C VAL A 174 -6.26 -5.84 -4.12
N ASN A 175 -6.20 -4.76 -3.33
CA ASN A 175 -5.86 -4.85 -1.90
C ASN A 175 -6.91 -5.67 -1.12
N LEU A 176 -8.20 -5.51 -1.41
CA LEU A 176 -9.28 -6.29 -0.79
C LEU A 176 -9.17 -7.79 -1.11
N ARG A 177 -8.90 -8.12 -2.38
CA ARG A 177 -8.66 -9.52 -2.79
C ARG A 177 -7.42 -10.09 -2.08
N LEU A 178 -6.37 -9.29 -1.93
CA LEU A 178 -5.19 -9.67 -1.13
C LEU A 178 -5.57 -9.93 0.32
N GLU A 179 -6.31 -9.04 0.98
CA GLU A 179 -6.75 -9.22 2.37
C GLU A 179 -7.60 -10.48 2.56
N LEU A 180 -8.50 -10.77 1.62
CA LEU A 180 -9.27 -12.02 1.62
C LEU A 180 -8.39 -13.26 1.45
N CYS A 181 -7.40 -13.19 0.56
CA CYS A 181 -6.43 -14.28 0.35
C CYS A 181 -5.62 -14.53 1.63
N LEU A 182 -5.13 -13.47 2.27
CA LEU A 182 -4.41 -13.54 3.54
C LEU A 182 -5.29 -14.11 4.65
N LEU A 183 -6.53 -13.66 4.78
CA LEU A 183 -7.45 -14.18 5.78
C LEU A 183 -7.71 -15.67 5.61
N LYS A 184 -7.90 -16.15 4.36
CA LYS A 184 -8.05 -17.59 4.08
C LYS A 184 -6.81 -18.38 4.46
N HIS A 185 -5.63 -17.84 4.17
CA HIS A 185 -4.38 -18.44 4.56
C HIS A 185 -4.23 -18.50 6.08
N ASP A 186 -4.50 -17.40 6.79
CA ASP A 186 -4.39 -17.32 8.25
C ASP A 186 -5.34 -18.33 8.93
N ILE A 187 -6.59 -18.46 8.45
CA ILE A 187 -7.55 -19.48 8.91
C ILE A 187 -7.01 -20.90 8.69
N ALA A 188 -6.45 -21.17 7.50
CA ALA A 188 -5.89 -22.48 7.16
C ALA A 188 -4.64 -22.80 8.01
N SER A 189 -3.78 -21.82 8.32
CA SER A 189 -2.57 -22.06 9.12
C SER A 189 -2.87 -22.46 10.56
N VAL A 190 -3.97 -21.97 11.13
CA VAL A 190 -4.39 -22.35 12.49
C VAL A 190 -5.40 -23.51 12.50
N ASN A 191 -5.67 -24.15 11.34
CA ASN A 191 -6.69 -25.19 11.18
C ASN A 191 -8.06 -24.80 11.76
N LEU A 192 -8.42 -23.52 11.66
CA LEU A 192 -9.69 -23.00 12.16
C LEU A 192 -10.80 -23.33 11.16
N THR A 193 -11.95 -23.79 11.66
CA THR A 193 -13.18 -23.91 10.87
C THR A 193 -14.10 -22.73 11.21
N PRO A 194 -14.21 -21.72 10.34
CA PRO A 194 -15.09 -20.59 10.58
C PRO A 194 -16.54 -21.05 10.64
N GLU A 195 -17.37 -20.32 11.38
CA GLU A 195 -18.82 -20.50 11.33
C GLU A 195 -19.34 -20.35 9.89
N GLU A 196 -20.42 -21.07 9.57
CA GLU A 196 -21.00 -21.07 8.23
C GLU A 196 -21.38 -19.66 7.74
N SER A 197 -21.84 -18.79 8.65
CA SER A 197 -22.12 -17.37 8.41
C SER A 197 -20.89 -16.61 7.89
N HIS A 198 -19.76 -16.73 8.59
CA HIS A 198 -18.49 -16.11 8.22
C HIS A 198 -17.92 -16.72 6.92
N GLY A 199 -18.07 -18.04 6.75
CA GLY A 199 -17.69 -18.73 5.52
C GLY A 199 -18.50 -18.27 4.31
N GLN A 200 -19.80 -18.06 4.46
CA GLN A 200 -20.66 -17.51 3.40
C GLN A 200 -20.30 -16.06 3.08
N MET A 201 -20.11 -15.24 4.12
CA MET A 201 -19.66 -13.85 3.98
C MET A 201 -18.39 -13.76 3.12
N MET A 202 -17.38 -14.58 3.41
CA MET A 202 -16.13 -14.61 2.64
C MET A 202 -16.30 -15.08 1.19
N ARG A 203 -17.30 -15.93 0.89
CA ARG A 203 -17.66 -16.32 -0.48
C ARG A 203 -18.35 -15.17 -1.21
N ASP A 204 -19.30 -14.51 -0.57
CA ASP A 204 -20.01 -13.36 -1.17
C ASP A 204 -19.03 -12.23 -1.51
N VAL A 205 -18.08 -11.92 -0.61
CA VAL A 205 -17.00 -10.95 -0.89
C VAL A 205 -16.14 -11.40 -2.07
N ARG A 206 -15.78 -12.68 -2.16
CA ARG A 206 -15.00 -13.20 -3.30
C ARG A 206 -15.74 -12.98 -4.63
N ASP A 207 -17.02 -13.34 -4.67
CA ASP A 207 -17.82 -13.31 -5.88
C ASP A 207 -18.05 -11.87 -6.36
N GLU A 208 -18.29 -10.95 -5.42
CA GLU A 208 -18.43 -9.52 -5.71
C GLU A 208 -17.13 -8.93 -6.28
N LEU A 209 -15.98 -9.21 -5.64
CA LEU A 209 -14.66 -8.76 -6.10
C LEU A 209 -14.25 -9.37 -7.45
N SER A 210 -14.79 -10.53 -7.80
CA SER A 210 -14.51 -11.25 -9.05
C SER A 210 -15.51 -10.95 -10.17
N SER A 211 -16.58 -10.20 -9.88
CA SER A 211 -17.70 -9.97 -10.82
C SER A 211 -17.35 -9.11 -12.04
N GLY A 212 -16.17 -8.48 -12.08
CA GLY A 212 -15.72 -7.59 -13.16
C GLY A 212 -16.55 -6.31 -13.30
N LYS A 213 -17.47 -6.04 -12.36
CA LYS A 213 -18.29 -4.83 -12.32
C LYS A 213 -17.55 -3.72 -11.61
N LEU A 214 -17.89 -2.47 -11.96
CA LEU A 214 -17.47 -1.31 -11.17
C LEU A 214 -18.14 -1.37 -9.80
N ILE A 215 -17.32 -1.32 -8.75
CA ILE A 215 -17.77 -1.28 -7.36
C ILE A 215 -17.55 0.15 -6.87
N GLN A 216 -18.58 0.74 -6.27
CA GLN A 216 -18.52 2.09 -5.71
C GLN A 216 -17.63 2.11 -4.46
N THR A 217 -17.05 3.27 -4.14
CA THR A 217 -16.12 3.44 -3.02
C THR A 217 -16.74 2.99 -1.70
N GLU A 218 -18.00 3.39 -1.45
CA GLU A 218 -18.73 3.09 -0.23
C GLU A 218 -18.90 1.58 -0.04
N ARG A 219 -19.14 0.86 -1.13
CA ARG A 219 -19.27 -0.59 -1.12
C ARG A 219 -17.94 -1.29 -0.87
N LEU A 220 -16.82 -0.75 -1.38
CA LEU A 220 -15.49 -1.30 -1.08
C LEU A 220 -15.15 -1.15 0.41
N ASP A 221 -15.53 -0.03 1.04
CA ASP A 221 -15.34 0.18 2.47
C ASP A 221 -16.19 -0.80 3.30
N GLU A 222 -17.44 -1.05 2.91
CA GLU A 222 -18.28 -2.08 3.54
C GLU A 222 -17.65 -3.49 3.44
N LEU A 223 -17.08 -3.85 2.29
CA LEU A 223 -16.41 -5.14 2.09
C LEU A 223 -15.15 -5.25 2.97
N LEU A 224 -14.40 -4.15 3.14
CA LEU A 224 -13.26 -4.10 4.07
C LEU A 224 -13.72 -4.34 5.50
N ASP A 225 -14.80 -3.68 5.92
CA ASP A 225 -15.36 -3.81 7.26
C ASP A 225 -15.84 -5.23 7.52
N MET A 226 -16.49 -5.87 6.55
CA MET A 226 -16.89 -7.29 6.63
C MET A 226 -15.70 -8.21 6.89
N LEU A 227 -14.61 -8.09 6.12
CA LEU A 227 -13.40 -8.89 6.32
C LEU A 227 -12.73 -8.60 7.67
N SER A 228 -12.75 -7.33 8.12
CA SER A 228 -12.26 -6.95 9.44
C SER A 228 -13.08 -7.57 10.57
N GLY A 229 -14.41 -7.67 10.39
CA GLY A 229 -15.34 -8.29 11.32
C GLY A 229 -15.05 -9.77 11.51
N VAL A 230 -14.77 -10.49 10.41
CA VAL A 230 -14.32 -11.89 10.47
C VAL A 230 -13.05 -12.02 11.30
N ARG A 231 -12.01 -11.20 11.06
CA ARG A 231 -10.77 -11.26 11.85
C ARG A 231 -11.01 -11.00 13.34
N LYS A 232 -11.86 -10.04 13.68
CA LYS A 232 -12.18 -9.70 15.08
C LYS A 232 -12.97 -10.80 15.79
N ALA A 233 -13.76 -11.58 15.06
CA ALA A 233 -14.51 -12.70 15.64
C ALA A 233 -13.59 -13.85 16.11
N TYR A 234 -12.37 -13.94 15.58
CA TYR A 234 -11.41 -14.98 15.93
C TYR A 234 -10.10 -14.37 16.45
N PRO A 235 -9.92 -14.24 17.78
CA PRO A 235 -8.72 -13.65 18.37
C PRO A 235 -7.41 -14.32 17.93
N CYS A 236 -7.42 -15.61 17.58
CA CYS A 236 -6.27 -16.33 17.04
C CYS A 236 -5.78 -15.84 15.67
N LEU A 237 -6.60 -15.04 14.96
CA LEU A 237 -6.23 -14.41 13.69
C LEU A 237 -5.66 -13.00 13.87
N LEU A 238 -5.70 -12.45 15.09
CA LEU A 238 -5.16 -11.14 15.40
C LEU A 238 -3.66 -11.24 15.76
N PRO A 239 -2.87 -10.20 15.47
CA PRO A 239 -1.51 -10.11 15.99
C PRO A 239 -1.53 -10.12 17.52
N LEU A 240 -0.56 -10.81 18.14
CA LEU A 240 -0.41 -10.82 19.61
C LEU A 240 -0.29 -9.38 20.15
N THR A 241 -1.12 -9.08 21.14
CA THR A 241 -1.06 -7.81 21.87
C THR A 241 0.23 -7.75 22.73
N PRO A 242 0.74 -6.54 23.03
CA PRO A 242 1.90 -6.40 23.93
C PRO A 242 1.70 -7.10 25.28
N GLU A 243 0.48 -7.06 25.82
CA GLU A 243 0.12 -7.71 27.08
C GLU A 243 0.20 -9.24 26.99
N GLU A 244 -0.30 -9.83 25.90
CA GLU A 244 -0.18 -11.28 25.65
C GLU A 244 1.28 -11.69 25.45
N LYS A 245 2.07 -10.90 24.73
CA LYS A 245 3.52 -11.16 24.60
C LYS A 245 4.21 -11.15 25.95
N GLN A 246 3.91 -10.17 26.81
CA GLN A 246 4.46 -10.10 28.16
C GLN A 246 4.04 -11.31 29.02
N GLN A 247 2.80 -11.77 28.90
CA GLN A 247 2.32 -12.98 29.58
C GLN A 247 3.07 -14.24 29.11
N ILE A 248 3.30 -14.37 27.80
CA ILE A 248 4.06 -15.48 27.21
C ILE A 248 5.51 -15.48 27.72
N VAL A 249 6.19 -14.33 27.69
CA VAL A 249 7.56 -14.18 28.19
C VAL A 249 7.64 -14.53 29.68
N THR A 250 6.69 -14.03 30.48
CA THR A 250 6.63 -14.29 31.92
C THR A 250 6.38 -15.77 32.23
N ALA A 251 5.44 -16.41 31.51
CA ALA A 251 5.09 -17.81 31.70
C ALA A 251 6.24 -18.75 31.29
N MET A 252 7.00 -18.39 30.25
CA MET A 252 8.15 -19.15 29.80
C MET A 252 9.38 -18.98 30.71
N GLY A 253 9.44 -17.89 31.49
CA GLY A 253 10.51 -17.65 32.46
C GLY A 253 11.90 -17.49 31.85
N LEU A 254 11.97 -17.19 30.55
CA LEU A 254 13.23 -16.99 29.83
C LEU A 254 13.75 -15.58 30.06
N LYS A 255 15.08 -15.44 30.10
CA LYS A 255 15.72 -14.12 30.15
C LYS A 255 15.57 -13.40 28.81
N GLN A 256 15.86 -12.10 28.81
CA GLN A 256 15.87 -11.30 27.60
C GLN A 256 16.94 -11.82 26.61
N GLY A 257 16.59 -11.96 25.33
CA GLY A 257 17.47 -12.43 24.25
C GLY A 257 17.30 -13.89 23.87
N HIS A 258 16.29 -14.58 24.41
CA HIS A 258 15.98 -15.98 24.08
C HIS A 258 14.95 -16.13 22.97
N TRP A 259 14.29 -15.04 22.58
CA TRP A 259 13.27 -15.03 21.54
C TRP A 259 13.87 -14.67 20.18
N TYR A 260 13.54 -15.47 19.19
CA TYR A 260 14.00 -15.34 17.82
C TYR A 260 12.82 -15.38 16.87
N LYS A 261 13.06 -14.91 15.66
CA LYS A 261 12.14 -15.03 14.55
C LYS A 261 12.83 -15.64 13.35
N CYS A 262 12.12 -16.49 12.65
CA CYS A 262 12.57 -17.01 11.37
C CYS A 262 12.54 -15.89 10.31
N PRO A 263 13.00 -16.14 9.07
CA PRO A 263 13.01 -15.12 8.01
C PRO A 263 11.60 -14.59 7.68
N GLN A 264 10.57 -15.29 8.15
CA GLN A 264 9.15 -14.96 7.99
C GLN A 264 8.52 -14.25 9.18
N GLY A 265 9.28 -14.00 10.24
CA GLY A 265 8.76 -13.33 11.43
C GLY A 265 8.01 -14.26 12.40
N HIS A 266 7.92 -15.57 12.14
CA HIS A 266 7.37 -16.50 13.14
C HIS A 266 8.31 -16.61 14.33
N ILE A 267 7.74 -16.41 15.52
CA ILE A 267 8.47 -16.31 16.77
C ILE A 267 8.71 -17.71 17.32
N TYR A 268 9.96 -17.99 17.69
CA TYR A 268 10.37 -19.20 18.39
C TYR A 268 11.35 -18.83 19.51
N ALA A 269 11.49 -19.70 20.50
CA ALA A 269 12.42 -19.49 21.59
C ALA A 269 13.56 -20.52 21.53
N ILE A 270 14.78 -20.07 21.85
CA ILE A 270 15.90 -20.94 22.18
C ILE A 270 16.06 -20.88 23.69
N THR A 271 15.88 -22.01 24.37
CA THR A 271 15.84 -22.07 25.84
C THR A 271 17.27 -22.05 26.42
N GLU A 272 17.77 -23.15 26.98
CA GLU A 272 19.12 -23.38 27.53
C GLU A 272 19.99 -22.12 27.73
N CYS A 273 20.98 -21.90 26.86
CA CYS A 273 21.89 -20.75 26.89
C CYS A 273 21.41 -19.57 26.01
N GLY A 274 20.24 -19.69 25.39
CA GLY A 274 19.71 -18.72 24.44
C GLY A 274 20.48 -18.64 23.11
N GLY A 275 21.60 -19.34 22.93
CA GLY A 275 22.37 -19.36 21.69
C GLY A 275 22.06 -20.57 20.80
N ALA A 276 22.11 -20.37 19.48
CA ALA A 276 21.71 -21.38 18.51
C ALA A 276 22.75 -22.51 18.37
N MET A 277 22.40 -23.70 18.87
CA MET A 277 23.28 -24.88 18.85
C MET A 277 22.78 -26.02 17.95
N GLU A 278 21.50 -25.99 17.59
CA GLU A 278 20.88 -26.95 16.69
C GLU A 278 20.08 -26.21 15.61
N LYS A 279 20.11 -26.76 14.39
CA LYS A 279 19.22 -26.34 13.30
C LYS A 279 17.95 -27.17 13.37
N SER A 280 16.82 -26.50 13.26
CA SER A 280 15.51 -27.13 13.17
C SER A 280 14.69 -26.50 12.05
N THR A 281 13.43 -26.88 11.95
CA THR A 281 12.49 -26.40 10.93
C THR A 281 11.35 -25.66 11.60
N CYS A 282 11.03 -24.45 11.13
CA CYS A 282 9.91 -23.68 11.64
C CYS A 282 8.60 -24.47 11.45
N PRO A 283 7.80 -24.68 12.51
CA PRO A 283 6.56 -25.44 12.42
C PRO A 283 5.52 -24.75 11.53
N ASP A 284 5.58 -23.42 11.40
CA ASP A 284 4.59 -22.62 10.66
C ASP A 284 4.93 -22.48 9.17
N CYS A 285 6.21 -22.24 8.84
CA CYS A 285 6.65 -21.94 7.45
C CYS A 285 7.67 -22.89 6.86
N GLY A 286 8.22 -23.85 7.62
CA GLY A 286 9.22 -24.78 7.10
C GLY A 286 10.61 -24.19 6.85
N ALA A 287 10.84 -22.90 7.16
CA ALA A 287 12.16 -22.29 7.06
C ALA A 287 13.15 -22.90 8.09
N VAL A 288 14.44 -22.91 7.76
CA VAL A 288 15.48 -23.37 8.70
C VAL A 288 15.60 -22.38 9.84
N ILE A 289 15.39 -22.85 11.07
CA ILE A 289 15.50 -22.08 12.31
C ILE A 289 16.67 -22.56 13.17
N GLY A 290 17.09 -21.76 14.14
CA GLY A 290 18.24 -22.07 14.98
C GLY A 290 19.57 -21.80 14.27
N GLY A 291 20.52 -22.72 14.42
CA GLY A 291 21.92 -22.48 14.05
C GLY A 291 22.88 -23.47 14.71
N GLU A 292 24.18 -23.25 14.57
CA GLU A 292 25.21 -24.13 15.12
C GLU A 292 26.33 -23.29 15.74
N ASN A 293 27.03 -23.83 16.74
CA ASN A 293 28.14 -23.16 17.41
C ASN A 293 27.76 -21.76 17.97
N HIS A 294 26.54 -21.65 18.50
CA HIS A 294 25.91 -20.41 18.96
C HIS A 294 25.78 -19.32 17.88
N ARG A 295 25.95 -19.68 16.60
CA ARG A 295 25.73 -18.80 15.47
C ARG A 295 24.39 -19.12 14.84
N LEU A 296 23.49 -18.15 14.93
CA LEU A 296 22.20 -18.20 14.29
C LEU A 296 22.38 -18.26 12.76
N VAL A 297 21.49 -18.99 12.06
CA VAL A 297 21.41 -18.94 10.60
C VAL A 297 21.17 -17.50 10.14
N GLU A 298 21.82 -17.07 9.07
CA GLU A 298 21.92 -15.65 8.66
C GLU A 298 20.56 -14.96 8.45
N ASP A 299 19.56 -15.70 8.00
CA ASP A 299 18.24 -15.14 7.71
C ASP A 299 17.31 -15.07 8.95
N ASN A 300 17.75 -15.61 10.10
CA ASN A 300 17.01 -15.52 11.35
C ASN A 300 17.42 -14.28 12.14
N GLN A 301 16.51 -13.77 12.97
CA GLN A 301 16.73 -12.54 13.72
C GLN A 301 16.27 -12.70 15.17
N VAL A 302 16.77 -11.85 16.06
CA VAL A 302 16.23 -11.74 17.43
C VAL A 302 14.82 -11.14 17.35
N ALA A 303 13.88 -11.70 18.09
CA ALA A 303 12.50 -11.22 18.16
C ALA A 303 12.37 -10.15 19.26
N THR A 304 12.97 -8.99 19.03
CA THR A 304 12.93 -7.82 19.92
C THR A 304 11.51 -7.44 20.36
N GLU A 305 10.52 -7.71 19.52
CA GLU A 305 9.11 -7.46 19.80
C GLU A 305 8.50 -8.30 20.92
N MET A 306 9.19 -9.35 21.43
CA MET A 306 8.72 -10.18 22.55
C MET A 306 9.19 -9.65 23.90
N ASP A 307 10.49 -9.38 24.03
CA ASP A 307 11.17 -9.12 25.31
C ASP A 307 12.06 -7.86 25.29
N GLY A 308 12.05 -7.11 24.18
CA GLY A 308 12.87 -5.91 24.00
C GLY A 308 14.35 -6.18 23.71
N ALA A 309 14.77 -7.44 23.54
CA ALA A 309 16.17 -7.77 23.32
C ALA A 309 16.70 -7.25 21.99
N ARG A 310 17.85 -6.59 22.01
CA ARG A 310 18.55 -6.18 20.78
C ARG A 310 19.54 -7.24 20.30
N TYR A 311 20.02 -8.06 21.24
CA TYR A 311 21.01 -9.09 21.01
C TYR A 311 20.53 -10.43 21.56
N PRO A 312 21.05 -11.56 21.05
CA PRO A 312 20.81 -12.86 21.64
C PRO A 312 21.29 -12.90 23.09
N ALA A 313 20.71 -13.75 23.94
CA ALA A 313 21.16 -13.95 25.32
C ALA A 313 22.55 -14.62 25.43
N TRP A 314 23.17 -14.93 24.29
CA TRP A 314 24.47 -15.57 24.23
C TRP A 314 25.63 -14.60 23.98
N SER A 315 26.70 -14.91 24.72
CA SER A 315 27.87 -14.14 25.17
C SER A 315 27.55 -13.13 26.28
N GLU A 316 28.42 -13.07 27.29
CA GLU A 316 28.27 -12.12 28.41
C GLU A 316 28.22 -10.66 27.92
N GLN A 317 28.91 -10.36 26.82
CA GLN A 317 28.86 -9.04 26.17
C GLN A 317 27.47 -8.69 25.66
N ALA A 318 26.82 -9.60 24.93
CA ALA A 318 25.45 -9.42 24.44
C ALA A 318 24.43 -9.33 25.60
N ASN A 319 24.67 -10.09 26.68
CA ASN A 319 23.88 -9.98 27.89
C ASN A 319 23.97 -8.60 28.53
N MET A 320 25.18 -8.04 28.67
CA MET A 320 25.36 -6.67 29.19
C MET A 320 24.72 -5.61 28.30
N GLU A 321 24.76 -5.79 26.98
CA GLU A 321 24.18 -4.83 26.02
C GLU A 321 22.64 -4.84 25.98
N ASN A 322 22.01 -5.89 26.51
CA ASN A 322 20.56 -5.96 26.70
C ASN A 322 20.11 -5.33 28.04
N TYR A 323 21.00 -5.17 29.04
CA TYR A 323 20.64 -4.55 30.32
C TYR A 323 20.49 -3.02 30.18
N VAL A 324 19.31 -2.51 30.51
CA VAL A 324 19.10 -1.09 30.79
C VAL A 324 19.52 -0.85 32.25
N ILE A 325 20.55 -0.05 32.48
CA ILE A 325 20.87 0.44 33.82
C ILE A 325 19.68 1.29 34.25
N MET A 326 18.87 0.76 35.15
CA MET A 326 17.87 1.57 35.85
C MET A 326 18.65 2.46 36.81
N ASP A 327 18.84 3.73 36.45
CA ASP A 327 19.32 4.74 37.39
C ASP A 327 18.28 4.83 38.52
N GLU A 328 18.64 4.28 39.69
CA GLU A 328 17.90 4.49 40.93
C GLU A 328 17.99 5.98 41.29
N ALA A 329 16.89 6.71 41.08
CA ALA A 329 16.70 8.09 41.53
C ALA A 329 16.13 8.16 42.95
#